data_AF-A0A510KKF4-F1
#
_entry.id   AF-A0A510KKF4-F1
#
_cell.length_a   1.000
_cell.length_b   1.000
_cell.length_c   1.000
_cell.angle_alpha   90.00
_cell.angle_beta   90.00
_cell.angle_gamma   90.00
#
_symmetry.space_group_name_H-M   'P 1'
#
loop_
_entity.id
_entity.type
_entity.pdbx_description
1 polymer ?
#
loop_
_entity_poly.entity_id
_entity_poly.type
_entity_poly.pdbx_seq_one_letter_code
_entity_poly.pdbx_strand_id
1 'polypeptide(L)' 'MADSRFLKFFNYILLVEGNYSNDKNDKGGETKYGITKERARECGYKGNMKDLTKR' A
#
# COMPACT_ATOMS: atom_id res chain seq x y z
N MET A 1 -3.56 11.12 20.57
CA MET A 1 -4.23 10.03 19.83
C MET A 1 -4.42 10.49 18.41
N ALA A 2 -4.13 9.65 17.41
CA ALA A 2 -4.41 10.03 16.02
C ALA A 2 -5.89 10.40 15.87
N ASP A 3 -6.18 11.45 15.11
CA ASP A 3 -7.54 11.95 14.90
C ASP A 3 -8.44 10.80 14.42
N SER A 4 -9.59 10.62 15.08
CA SER A 4 -10.51 9.51 14.82
C SER A 4 -11.08 9.54 13.40
N ARG A 5 -11.17 10.73 12.78
CA ARG A 5 -11.59 10.89 11.39
C ARG A 5 -10.48 10.44 10.44
N PHE A 6 -9.24 10.81 10.70
CA PHE A 6 -8.10 10.37 9.88
C PHE A 6 -8.03 8.85 9.81
N LEU A 7 -8.05 8.18 10.98
CA LEU A 7 -8.01 6.73 11.04
C LEU A 7 -9.20 6.08 10.31
N LYS A 8 -10.40 6.67 10.39
CA LYS A 8 -11.59 6.18 9.68
C LYS A 8 -11.37 6.19 8.16
N PHE A 9 -10.91 7.32 7.60
CA PHE A 9 -10.70 7.44 6.16
C PHE A 9 -9.49 6.62 5.68
N PHE A 10 -8.39 6.66 6.43
CA PHE A 10 -7.20 5.88 6.11
C PHE A 10 -7.50 4.38 6.08
N ASN A 11 -8.24 3.86 7.07
CA ASN A 11 -8.66 2.47 7.10
C ASN A 11 -9.57 2.09 5.92
N TYR A 12 -10.46 3.00 5.50
CA TYR A 12 -11.33 2.78 4.35
C TYR A 12 -10.54 2.71 3.04
N ILE A 13 -9.62 3.65 2.80
CA ILE A 13 -8.77 3.66 1.59
C ILE A 13 -7.97 2.37 1.49
N LEU A 14 -7.32 1.96 2.58
CA LEU A 14 -6.56 0.70 2.62
C LEU A 14 -7.42 -0.54 2.37
N LEU A 15 -8.70 -0.52 2.75
CA LEU A 15 -9.63 -1.62 2.47
C LEU A 15 -9.93 -1.69 0.96
N VAL A 16 -10.23 -0.56 0.34
CA VAL A 16 -10.59 -0.48 -1.07
C VAL A 16 -9.40 -0.77 -1.99
N GLU A 17 -8.21 -0.29 -1.65
CA GLU A 17 -6.98 -0.48 -2.45
C GLU A 17 -6.11 -1.66 -1.98
N GLY A 18 -6.64 -2.53 -1.12
CA GLY A 18 -5.86 -3.58 -0.47
C GLY A 18 -5.33 -4.68 -1.39
N ASN A 19 -5.78 -4.70 -2.65
CA ASN A 19 -5.37 -5.67 -3.63
C ASN A 19 -3.98 -5.36 -4.19
N TYR A 20 -3.23 -6.43 -4.42
CA TYR A 20 -1.98 -6.36 -5.14
C TYR A 20 -2.26 -6.22 -6.64
N SER A 21 -1.50 -5.36 -7.31
CA SER A 21 -1.47 -5.24 -8.78
C SER A 21 -0.02 -5.18 -9.27
N ASN A 22 0.22 -5.71 -10.45
CA ASN A 22 1.49 -5.58 -11.17
C ASN A 22 1.22 -5.74 -12.67
N ASP A 23 0.87 -4.64 -13.33
CA ASP A 23 0.69 -4.59 -14.78
C ASP A 23 2.00 -4.14 -15.45
N LYS A 24 2.44 -4.91 -16.45
CA LYS A 24 3.67 -4.64 -17.21
C LYS A 24 3.64 -3.32 -18.00
N ASN A 25 2.44 -2.78 -18.26
CA ASN A 25 2.25 -1.52 -18.98
C ASN A 25 2.07 -0.33 -18.03
N ASP A 26 1.93 -0.59 -16.72
CA ASP A 26 1.77 0.46 -15.72
C ASP A 26 3.15 0.97 -15.26
N LYS A 27 3.28 2.28 -15.17
CA LYS A 27 4.51 2.94 -14.70
C LYS A 27 4.81 2.62 -13.24
N GLY A 28 3.79 2.32 -12.44
CA GLY A 28 3.92 2.04 -11.00
C GLY A 28 4.45 0.65 -10.66
N GLY A 29 4.37 -0.32 -11.59
CA GLY A 29 4.77 -1.71 -11.35
C GLY A 29 4.03 -2.36 -10.17
N GLU A 30 4.76 -3.14 -9.36
CA GLU A 30 4.19 -3.81 -8.19
C GLU A 30 3.64 -2.80 -7.16
N THR A 31 2.33 -2.88 -6.90
CA THR A 31 1.60 -1.97 -6.00
C THR A 31 0.65 -2.74 -5.09
N LYS A 32 0.53 -2.33 -3.82
CA LYS A 32 -0.49 -2.83 -2.87
C LYS A 32 -0.84 -1.73 -1.89
N TYR A 33 -2.12 -1.58 -1.51
CA TYR A 33 -2.58 -0.48 -0.63
C TYR A 33 -2.29 0.93 -1.19
N GLY A 34 -2.20 1.07 -2.52
CA GLY A 34 -1.76 2.31 -3.16
C GLY A 34 -0.27 2.61 -2.99
N ILE A 35 0.51 1.71 -2.40
CA ILE A 35 1.95 1.86 -2.17
C ILE A 35 2.71 1.10 -3.27
N THR A 36 3.51 1.83 -4.04
CA THR A 36 4.42 1.24 -5.03
C THR A 36 5.61 0.56 -4.36
N LYS A 37 6.19 -0.43 -5.03
CA LYS A 37 7.42 -1.11 -4.58
C LYS A 37 8.54 -0.12 -4.28
N GLU A 38 8.75 0.87 -5.13
CA GLU A 38 9.78 1.90 -4.95
C GLU A 38 9.59 2.63 -3.61
N ARG A 39 8.39 3.16 -3.35
CA ARG A 39 8.08 3.84 -2.10
C ARG A 39 8.20 2.92 -0.88
N ALA A 40 7.78 1.66 -1.01
CA ALA A 40 7.94 0.67 0.05
C ALA A 40 9.42 0.42 0.39
N ARG A 41 10.30 0.36 -0.62
CA ARG A 41 11.75 0.18 -0.45
C ARG A 41 12.40 1.41 0.22
N GLU A 42 12.01 2.62 -0.17
CA GLU A 42 12.45 3.86 0.50
C GLU A 42 12.07 3.90 1.98
N CYS A 43 10.89 3.38 2.33
CA CYS A 43 10.42 3.25 3.71
C CYS A 43 11.00 2.01 4.45
N GLY A 44 11.94 1.28 3.85
CA GLY A 44 12.64 0.17 4.49
C GLY A 44 11.94 -1.20 4.43
N TYR A 45 10.79 -1.32 3.77
CA TYR A 45 10.15 -2.61 3.55
C TYR A 45 10.96 -3.43 2.54
N LYS A 46 11.42 -4.63 2.92
CA LYS A 46 12.23 -5.51 2.06
C LYS A 46 11.51 -6.76 1.58
N GLY A 47 10.29 -7.00 2.05
CA GLY A 47 9.48 -8.18 1.69
C GLY A 47 8.90 -8.12 0.27
N ASN A 48 8.17 -9.17 -0.10
CA ASN A 48 7.38 -9.21 -1.33
C ASN A 48 6.19 -8.25 -1.21
N MET A 49 5.85 -7.50 -2.27
CA MET A 49 4.72 -6.57 -2.22
C MET A 49 3.37 -7.28 -2.01
N LYS A 50 3.23 -8.54 -2.41
CA LYS A 50 2.05 -9.37 -2.11
C LYS A 50 1.85 -9.58 -0.61
N ASP A 51 2.94 -9.60 0.16
CA ASP A 51 2.95 -9.86 1.60
C ASP A 51 2.91 -8.58 2.44
N LEU A 52 2.84 -7.40 1.81
CA LEU A 52 2.67 -6.14 2.54
C LEU A 52 1.34 -6.22 3.29
N THR A 53 1.36 -5.99 4.61
CA THR A 53 0.20 -6.11 5.50
C THR A 53 0.06 -4.88 6.39
N LYS A 54 -1.18 -4.56 6.76
CA LYS A 54 -1.55 -3.43 7.63
C LYS A 54 -1.41 -3.78 9.12
N ARG A 55 -0.27 -4.36 9.54
CA ARG A 55 -0.07 -4.67 10.97
C ARG A 55 0.16 -3.42 11.80
#